data_AF-A0A0K8PSQ8-F1
#
_entry.id   AF-A0A0K8PSQ8-F1
#
_cell.length_a   1.000
_cell.length_b   1.000
_cell.length_c   1.000
_cell.angle_alpha   90.00
_cell.angle_beta   90.00
_cell.angle_gamma   90.00
#
_symmetry.space_group_name_H-M   'P 1'
#
loop_
_entity.id
_entity.type
_entity.pdbx_description
1 polymer ?
#
loop_
_entity_poly.entity_id
_entity_poly.type
_entity_poly.pdbx_seq_one_letter_code
_entity_poly.pdbx_strand_id
1 'polypeptide(L)'
;MQLLIALRRGGPATASQLAEKLGESSGATSYHLRQLATHGFVADDPERGKGRERWWKAADSGVQLDETLIKDPDPAVRGAVAMFRYELANVHTREVATWLGTANDWAGEWDGATDLSDFTLRLTPELARELIGRMHDLVQSYRPLAEGTPDAETVRVHTHVFPSQTTP
;
A
#
# COMPACT_ATOMS: atom_id res chain seq x y z
N MET A 1 11.40 -2.24 2.73
CA MET A 1 9.96 -1.89 2.63
C MET A 1 9.69 -0.47 2.14
N GLN A 2 10.41 0.54 2.65
CA GLN A 2 10.20 1.95 2.25
C GLN A 2 10.31 2.17 0.74
N LEU A 3 11.13 1.39 0.03
CA LEU A 3 11.25 1.44 -1.44
C LEU A 3 9.95 1.10 -2.18
N LEU A 4 9.28 0.00 -1.82
CA LEU A 4 7.99 -0.38 -2.44
C LEU A 4 6.91 0.65 -2.14
N ILE A 5 6.88 1.17 -0.90
CA ILE A 5 5.94 2.22 -0.50
C ILE A 5 6.22 3.52 -1.28
N ALA A 6 7.48 3.90 -1.43
CA ALA A 6 7.89 5.09 -2.18
C ALA A 6 7.49 4.99 -3.65
N LEU A 7 7.65 3.83 -4.28
CA LEU A 7 7.23 3.59 -5.66
C LEU A 7 5.71 3.56 -5.84
N ARG A 8 4.97 3.01 -4.86
CA ARG A 8 3.49 3.01 -4.90
C ARG A 8 2.89 4.40 -4.74
N ARG A 9 3.53 5.27 -3.93
CA ARG A 9 3.02 6.61 -3.63
C ARG A 9 3.54 7.69 -4.57
N GLY A 10 4.82 7.63 -4.90
CA GLY A 10 5.52 8.64 -5.71
C GLY A 10 5.63 8.28 -7.18
N GLY A 11 5.08 7.13 -7.57
CA GLY A 11 5.20 6.61 -8.92
C GLY A 11 6.59 6.05 -9.24
N PRO A 12 6.84 5.74 -10.53
CA PRO A 12 8.10 5.16 -10.97
C PRO A 12 9.30 6.06 -10.63
N ALA A 13 10.41 5.45 -10.22
CA ALA A 13 11.62 6.18 -9.83
C ALA A 13 12.89 5.35 -10.08
N THR A 14 14.03 6.02 -10.19
CA THR A 14 15.36 5.39 -10.24
C THR A 14 15.86 5.00 -8.85
N ALA A 15 16.83 4.09 -8.79
CA ALA A 15 17.47 3.71 -7.53
C ALA A 15 18.16 4.91 -6.84
N SER A 16 18.71 5.86 -7.59
CA SER A 16 19.36 7.06 -7.05
C SER A 16 18.36 8.01 -6.42
N GLN A 17 17.22 8.28 -7.07
CA GLN A 17 16.15 9.12 -6.53
C GLN A 17 15.56 8.53 -5.24
N LEU A 18 15.35 7.22 -5.21
CA LEU A 18 14.86 6.53 -4.03
C LEU A 18 15.88 6.54 -2.89
N ALA A 19 17.16 6.37 -3.20
CA ALA A 19 18.25 6.43 -2.23
C ALA A 19 18.34 7.82 -1.58
N GLU A 20 18.30 8.89 -2.39
CA GLU A 20 18.27 10.27 -1.91
C GLU A 20 17.06 10.53 -1.00
N LYS A 21 15.87 10.13 -1.44
CA LYS A 21 14.62 10.31 -0.67
C LYS A 21 14.62 9.58 0.67
N LEU A 22 15.29 8.42 0.75
CA LEU A 22 15.28 7.56 1.93
C LEU A 22 16.55 7.69 2.80
N GLY A 23 17.52 8.51 2.40
CA GLY A 23 18.79 8.65 3.12
C GLY A 23 19.67 7.40 3.06
N GLU A 24 19.55 6.63 1.98
CA GLU A 24 20.22 5.33 1.78
C GLU A 24 21.29 5.42 0.67
N SER A 25 22.12 4.38 0.53
CA SER A 25 23.03 4.29 -0.62
C SER A 25 22.30 3.79 -1.88
N SER A 26 22.69 4.32 -3.04
CA SER A 26 22.16 3.87 -4.35
C SER A 26 22.47 2.40 -4.65
N GLY A 27 23.63 1.92 -4.21
CA GLY A 27 24.04 0.52 -4.32
C GLY A 27 23.14 -0.44 -3.54
N ALA A 28 22.91 -0.16 -2.25
CA ALA A 28 22.01 -0.96 -1.41
C ALA A 28 20.55 -0.88 -1.91
N THR A 29 20.12 0.32 -2.31
CA THR A 29 18.79 0.54 -2.89
C THR A 29 18.59 -0.30 -4.15
N SER A 30 19.56 -0.31 -5.08
CA SER A 30 19.50 -1.11 -6.30
C SER A 30 19.47 -2.61 -6.02
N TYR A 31 20.22 -3.08 -5.01
CA TYR A 31 20.17 -4.46 -4.55
C TYR A 31 18.77 -4.85 -4.05
N HIS A 32 18.17 -4.05 -3.17
CA HIS A 32 16.84 -4.33 -2.64
C HIS A 32 15.73 -4.23 -3.69
N LEU A 33 15.83 -3.31 -4.65
CA LEU A 33 14.88 -3.24 -5.78
C LEU A 33 14.93 -4.52 -6.63
N ARG A 34 16.13 -5.07 -6.88
CA ARG A 34 16.25 -6.36 -7.57
C ARG A 34 15.63 -7.50 -6.77
N GLN A 35 15.84 -7.56 -5.45
CA GLN A 35 15.19 -8.58 -4.62
C GLN A 35 13.66 -8.46 -4.68
N LEU A 36 13.13 -7.24 -4.56
CA LEU A 36 11.70 -6.99 -4.68
C LEU A 36 11.16 -7.41 -6.05
N ALA A 37 11.93 -7.20 -7.12
CA ALA A 37 11.55 -7.58 -8.47
C ALA A 37 11.52 -9.10 -8.68
N THR A 38 12.48 -9.84 -8.11
CA THR A 38 12.47 -11.32 -8.12
C THR A 38 11.18 -11.88 -7.51
N HIS A 39 10.63 -11.20 -6.51
CA HIS A 39 9.37 -11.59 -5.87
C HIS A 39 8.13 -10.90 -6.45
N GLY A 40 8.26 -10.19 -7.59
CA GLY A 40 7.14 -9.58 -8.30
C GLY A 40 6.53 -8.34 -7.65
N PHE A 41 7.17 -7.73 -6.65
CA PHE A 41 6.64 -6.52 -5.99
C PHE A 41 6.89 -5.24 -6.78
N VAL A 42 7.98 -5.21 -7.55
CA VAL A 42 8.36 -4.08 -8.41
C VAL A 42 8.76 -4.61 -9.78
N ALA A 43 8.63 -3.79 -10.81
CA ALA A 43 9.01 -4.12 -12.17
C ALA A 43 9.88 -3.01 -12.76
N ASP A 44 10.62 -3.35 -13.81
CA ASP A 44 11.28 -2.33 -14.63
C ASP A 44 10.25 -1.50 -15.39
N ASP A 45 10.55 -0.22 -15.56
CA ASP A 45 9.78 0.72 -16.37
C ASP A 45 10.64 1.29 -17.51
N PRO A 46 10.98 0.48 -18.53
CA PRO A 46 11.97 0.85 -19.55
C PRO A 46 11.53 2.04 -20.41
N GLU A 47 10.23 2.31 -20.50
CA GLU A 47 9.67 3.43 -21.27
C GLU A 47 10.09 4.81 -20.72
N ARG A 48 10.45 4.88 -19.44
CA ARG A 48 10.95 6.12 -18.80
C ARG A 48 12.46 6.27 -18.85
N GLY A 49 13.19 5.19 -19.13
CA GLY A 49 14.64 5.19 -19.15
C GLY A 49 15.20 6.04 -20.28
N LYS A 50 15.94 7.10 -19.96
CA LYS A 50 16.83 7.77 -20.92
C LYS A 50 18.25 7.24 -20.73
N GLY A 51 18.84 6.67 -21.78
CA GLY A 51 20.22 6.17 -21.75
C GLY A 51 20.40 4.92 -20.87
N ARG A 52 21.29 4.99 -19.87
CA ARG A 52 21.64 3.85 -18.98
C ARG A 52 20.83 3.79 -17.68
N GLU A 53 19.87 4.70 -17.49
CA GLU A 53 19.09 4.76 -16.27
C GLU A 53 18.04 3.66 -16.21
N ARG A 54 18.05 2.88 -15.12
CA ARG A 54 17.05 1.84 -14.85
C ARG A 54 15.97 2.41 -13.94
N TRP A 55 14.76 2.51 -14.48
CA TRP A 55 13.57 2.96 -13.77
C TRP A 55 12.80 1.77 -13.23
N TRP A 56 12.26 1.94 -12.03
CA TRP A 56 11.47 0.94 -11.33
C TRP A 56 10.07 1.48 -11.10
N LYS A 57 9.07 0.61 -11.16
CA LYS A 57 7.69 0.90 -10.76
C LYS A 57 7.18 -0.18 -9.83
N ALA A 58 6.21 0.16 -8.98
CA ALA A 58 5.49 -0.87 -8.23
C ALA A 58 4.72 -1.77 -9.22
N ALA A 59 4.72 -3.07 -9.00
CA ALA A 59 3.98 -4.01 -9.85
C ALA A 59 2.46 -3.91 -9.63
N ASP A 60 2.05 -3.45 -8.45
CA ASP A 60 0.67 -3.20 -8.07
C ASP A 60 0.60 -1.89 -7.27
N SER A 61 -0.44 -1.09 -7.53
CA SER A 61 -0.80 0.13 -6.79
C SER A 61 -1.23 -0.14 -5.34
N GLY A 62 -1.69 -1.35 -5.02
CA GLY A 62 -2.16 -1.77 -3.71
C GLY A 62 -1.26 -2.77 -3.01
N VAL A 63 -1.45 -2.96 -1.70
CA VAL A 63 -0.85 -4.07 -0.95
C VAL A 63 -1.90 -5.16 -0.80
N GLN A 64 -1.86 -6.20 -1.63
CA GLN A 64 -2.57 -7.44 -1.37
C GLN A 64 -1.55 -8.52 -1.03
N LEU A 65 -1.56 -8.98 0.22
CA LEU A 65 -0.73 -10.09 0.67
C LEU A 65 -1.42 -11.40 0.32
N ASP A 66 -0.81 -12.16 -0.57
CA ASP A 66 -1.27 -13.50 -0.93
C ASP A 66 -1.05 -14.48 0.24
N GLU A 67 -1.97 -15.43 0.40
CA GLU A 67 -1.91 -16.49 1.41
C GLU A 67 -0.67 -17.38 1.28
N THR A 68 -0.15 -17.54 0.07
CA THR A 68 1.09 -18.26 -0.24
C THR A 68 2.30 -17.67 0.49
N LEU A 69 2.42 -16.34 0.59
CA LEU A 69 3.50 -15.67 1.32
C LEU A 69 3.35 -15.82 2.84
N ILE A 70 2.12 -15.88 3.34
CA ILE A 70 1.83 -16.07 4.77
C ILE A 70 2.22 -17.48 5.21
N LYS A 71 1.93 -18.45 4.36
CA LYS A 71 2.12 -19.88 4.62
C LYS A 71 3.40 -20.43 3.97
N ASP A 72 4.30 -19.56 3.54
CA ASP A 72 5.55 -19.95 2.88
C ASP A 72 6.34 -20.92 3.77
N PRO A 73 6.92 -22.01 3.25
CA PRO A 73 7.67 -22.97 4.05
C PRO A 73 8.92 -22.36 4.72
N ASP A 74 9.52 -21.30 4.14
CA ASP A 74 10.70 -20.64 4.67
C ASP A 74 10.35 -19.71 5.86
N PRO A 75 10.88 -19.96 7.08
CA PRO A 75 10.65 -19.10 8.24
C PRO A 75 11.18 -17.67 8.06
N ALA A 76 12.23 -17.46 7.25
CA ALA A 76 12.74 -16.13 6.97
C ALA A 76 11.74 -15.31 6.14
N VAL A 77 11.08 -15.95 5.16
CA VAL A 77 10.01 -15.33 4.35
C VAL A 77 8.83 -14.96 5.24
N ARG A 78 8.36 -15.90 6.08
CA ARG A 78 7.24 -15.62 7.01
C ARG A 78 7.57 -14.49 7.99
N GLY A 79 8.80 -14.45 8.50
CA GLY A 79 9.29 -13.37 9.37
C GLY A 79 9.28 -12.01 8.67
N ALA A 80 9.75 -11.95 7.42
CA ALA A 80 9.72 -10.74 6.61
C ALA A 80 8.28 -10.26 6.34
N VAL A 81 7.36 -11.19 6.05
CA VAL A 81 5.93 -10.90 5.86
C VAL A 81 5.29 -10.34 7.13
N ALA A 82 5.59 -10.92 8.30
CA ALA A 82 5.09 -10.43 9.58
C ALA A 82 5.58 -9.00 9.85
N MET A 83 6.88 -8.74 9.69
CA MET A 83 7.45 -7.40 9.82
C MET A 83 6.80 -6.41 8.85
N PHE A 84 6.57 -6.82 7.60
CA PHE A 84 5.91 -5.99 6.61
C PHE A 84 4.49 -5.59 7.03
N ARG A 85 3.71 -6.52 7.61
CA ARG A 85 2.35 -6.24 8.11
C ARG A 85 2.34 -5.22 9.24
N TYR A 86 3.28 -5.32 10.17
CA TYR A 86 3.43 -4.32 11.24
C TYR A 86 3.77 -2.94 10.68
N GLU A 87 4.70 -2.88 9.72
CA GLU A 87 5.03 -1.61 9.07
C GLU A 87 3.87 -1.02 8.29
N LEU A 88 3.05 -1.86 7.64
CA LEU A 88 1.85 -1.41 6.95
C LEU A 88 0.81 -0.84 7.93
N ALA A 89 0.60 -1.48 9.07
CA ALA A 89 -0.27 -0.96 10.12
C ALA A 89 0.24 0.41 10.64
N ASN A 90 1.55 0.54 10.92
CA ASN A 90 2.15 1.81 11.32
C ASN A 90 2.03 2.91 10.27
N VAL A 91 2.07 2.53 8.99
CA VAL A 91 1.80 3.43 7.88
C VAL A 91 0.35 3.90 7.89
N HIS A 92 -0.62 2.99 8.01
CA HIS A 92 -2.04 3.35 8.06
C HIS A 92 -2.32 4.30 9.24
N THR A 93 -1.80 4.00 10.42
CA THR A 93 -1.94 4.88 11.61
C THR A 93 -1.40 6.29 11.35
N ARG A 94 -0.22 6.41 10.71
CA ARG A 94 0.35 7.73 10.38
C ARG A 94 -0.51 8.48 9.37
N GLU A 95 -1.02 7.80 8.35
CA GLU A 95 -1.86 8.43 7.33
C GLU A 95 -3.19 8.93 7.91
N VAL A 96 -3.84 8.13 8.76
CA VAL A 96 -5.05 8.54 9.48
C VAL A 96 -4.75 9.73 10.40
N ALA A 97 -3.65 9.70 11.15
CA ALA A 97 -3.26 10.81 12.02
C ALA A 97 -2.95 12.10 11.22
N THR A 98 -2.30 12.00 10.06
CA THR A 98 -2.05 13.14 9.16
C THR A 98 -3.34 13.72 8.61
N TRP A 99 -4.28 12.87 8.17
CA TRP A 99 -5.59 13.33 7.72
C TRP A 99 -6.36 14.03 8.84
N LEU A 100 -6.45 13.43 10.04
CA LEU A 100 -7.10 14.06 11.20
C LEU A 100 -6.45 15.41 11.57
N GLY A 101 -5.13 15.52 11.45
CA GLY A 101 -4.40 16.76 11.70
C GLY A 101 -4.61 17.86 10.66
N THR A 102 -5.03 17.50 9.45
CA THR A 102 -5.29 18.43 8.33
C THR A 102 -6.77 18.53 7.99
N ALA A 103 -7.67 17.90 8.76
CA ALA A 103 -9.10 17.76 8.41
C ALA A 103 -9.81 19.09 8.12
N ASN A 104 -9.45 20.15 8.86
CA ASN A 104 -10.02 21.49 8.64
C ASN A 104 -9.62 22.12 7.30
N ASP A 105 -8.50 21.70 6.71
CA ASP A 105 -8.03 22.19 5.40
C ASP A 105 -8.86 21.61 4.25
N TRP A 106 -9.60 20.52 4.50
CA TRP A 106 -10.45 19.83 3.51
C TRP A 106 -11.93 20.21 3.62
N ALA A 107 -12.32 21.06 4.58
CA ALA A 107 -13.73 21.40 4.83
C ALA A 107 -14.46 21.93 3.57
N GLY A 108 -15.76 21.67 3.44
CA GLY A 108 -16.55 22.00 2.25
C GLY A 108 -17.01 20.75 1.50
N GLU A 109 -16.58 20.56 0.24
CA GLU A 109 -17.02 19.43 -0.60
C GLU A 109 -16.63 18.05 -0.04
N TRP A 110 -15.65 17.98 0.87
CA TRP A 110 -15.27 16.75 1.56
C TRP A 110 -16.08 16.46 2.84
N ASP A 111 -16.95 17.39 3.26
CA ASP A 111 -17.84 17.17 4.40
C ASP A 111 -18.81 16.02 4.08
N GLY A 112 -18.72 14.92 4.82
CA GLY A 112 -19.49 13.70 4.58
C GLY A 112 -18.96 12.81 3.45
N ALA A 113 -17.88 13.20 2.76
CA ALA A 113 -17.14 12.37 1.81
C ALA A 113 -15.86 11.74 2.44
N THR A 114 -15.78 11.73 3.77
CA THR A 114 -14.73 11.07 4.56
C THR A 114 -15.36 10.08 5.54
N ASP A 115 -14.63 9.02 5.88
CA ASP A 115 -15.12 7.97 6.79
C ASP A 115 -14.01 7.54 7.76
N LEU A 116 -14.40 7.29 9.01
CA LEU A 116 -13.58 6.64 10.04
C LEU A 116 -14.51 5.79 10.91
N SER A 117 -15.28 4.91 10.27
CA SER A 117 -16.27 4.07 10.95
C SER A 117 -15.67 2.73 11.38
N ASP A 118 -16.20 2.17 12.47
CA ASP A 118 -15.92 0.80 12.90
C ASP A 118 -17.21 -0.03 13.03
N PHE A 119 -17.09 -1.33 12.79
CA PHE A 119 -18.21 -2.27 12.84
C PHE A 119 -17.77 -3.54 13.56
N THR A 120 -18.60 -4.02 14.50
CA THR A 120 -18.37 -5.30 15.18
C THR A 120 -19.37 -6.34 14.71
N LEU A 121 -18.87 -7.41 14.07
CA LEU A 121 -19.69 -8.49 13.48
C LEU A 121 -19.30 -9.86 14.06
N ARG A 122 -20.25 -10.79 14.16
CA ARG A 122 -19.99 -12.20 14.46
C ARG A 122 -20.05 -13.01 13.17
N LEU A 123 -18.88 -13.42 12.67
CA LEU A 123 -18.73 -14.11 11.39
C LEU A 123 -17.90 -15.38 11.54
N THR A 124 -18.14 -16.36 10.65
CA THR A 124 -17.20 -17.47 10.44
C THR A 124 -16.02 -17.00 9.55
N PRO A 125 -14.90 -17.74 9.49
CA PRO A 125 -13.80 -17.40 8.58
C PRO A 125 -14.22 -17.32 7.10
N GLU A 126 -15.18 -18.14 6.67
CA GLU A 126 -15.73 -18.13 5.31
C GLU A 126 -16.44 -16.83 5.01
N LEU A 127 -17.33 -16.39 5.91
CA LEU A 127 -18.05 -15.13 5.78
C LEU A 127 -17.12 -13.92 5.90
N ALA A 128 -16.07 -14.00 6.73
CA ALA A 128 -15.07 -12.94 6.81
C ALA A 128 -14.29 -12.79 5.48
N ARG A 129 -13.90 -13.91 4.84
CA ARG A 129 -13.25 -13.89 3.53
C ARG A 129 -14.18 -13.33 2.44
N GLU A 130 -15.45 -13.71 2.48
CA GLU A 130 -16.46 -13.17 1.57
C GLU A 130 -16.62 -11.65 1.73
N LEU A 131 -16.70 -11.16 2.98
CA LEU A 131 -16.77 -9.73 3.27
C LEU A 131 -15.54 -8.99 2.73
N ILE A 132 -14.32 -9.51 2.96
CA ILE A 132 -13.08 -8.94 2.43
C ILE A 132 -13.15 -8.85 0.90
N GLY A 133 -13.53 -9.94 0.22
CA GLY A 133 -13.66 -9.97 -1.24
C GLY A 133 -14.65 -8.91 -1.75
N ARG A 134 -15.86 -8.85 -1.18
CA ARG A 134 -16.89 -7.88 -1.59
C ARG A 134 -16.45 -6.43 -1.37
N MET A 135 -15.75 -6.13 -0.27
CA MET A 135 -15.21 -4.79 -0.05
C MET A 135 -14.14 -4.43 -1.06
N HIS A 136 -13.22 -5.36 -1.39
CA HIS A 136 -12.22 -5.14 -2.42
C HIS A 136 -12.88 -4.95 -3.80
N ASP A 137 -13.83 -5.79 -4.17
CA ASP A 137 -14.57 -5.70 -5.43
C ASP A 137 -15.30 -4.36 -5.54
N LEU A 138 -15.93 -3.91 -4.44
CA LEU A 138 -16.57 -2.59 -4.38
C LEU A 138 -15.55 -1.48 -4.66
N VAL A 139 -14.43 -1.45 -3.94
CA VAL A 139 -13.39 -0.42 -4.15
C VAL A 139 -12.82 -0.48 -5.57
N GLN A 140 -12.54 -1.67 -6.09
CA GLN A 140 -12.01 -1.88 -7.45
C GLN A 140 -13.05 -1.55 -8.55
N SER A 141 -14.34 -1.51 -8.21
CA SER A 141 -15.39 -1.12 -9.16
C SER A 141 -15.32 0.38 -9.52
N TYR A 142 -14.77 1.22 -8.64
CA TYR A 142 -14.55 2.64 -8.90
C TYR A 142 -13.38 2.81 -9.88
N ARG A 143 -13.67 3.28 -11.08
CA ARG A 143 -12.65 3.54 -12.10
C ARG A 143 -11.86 4.80 -11.72
N PRO A 144 -10.52 4.74 -11.68
CA PRO A 144 -9.73 5.93 -11.44
C PRO A 144 -9.98 6.93 -12.58
N LEU A 145 -10.21 8.19 -12.22
CA LEU A 145 -10.21 9.29 -13.17
C LEU A 145 -8.77 9.49 -13.69
N ALA A 146 -8.65 10.09 -14.88
CA ALA A 146 -7.33 10.40 -15.44
C ALA A 146 -6.59 11.38 -14.52
N GLU A 147 -5.27 11.25 -14.43
CA GLU A 147 -4.44 12.22 -13.70
C GLU A 147 -4.70 13.64 -14.23
N GLY A 148 -4.91 14.60 -13.32
CA GLY A 148 -5.20 16.00 -13.67
C GLY A 148 -6.67 16.28 -14.05
N THR A 149 -7.58 15.34 -13.84
CA THR A 149 -9.03 15.63 -13.93
C THR A 149 -9.38 16.75 -12.92
N PRO A 150 -10.06 17.83 -13.34
CA PRO A 150 -10.46 18.90 -12.43
C PRO A 150 -11.26 18.35 -11.26
N ASP A 151 -11.01 18.89 -10.06
CA ASP A 151 -11.71 18.57 -8.81
C ASP A 151 -11.57 17.10 -8.35
N ALA A 152 -10.68 16.32 -8.98
CA ALA A 152 -10.35 14.95 -8.57
C ALA A 152 -9.14 14.93 -7.64
N GLU A 153 -9.33 14.39 -6.44
CA GLU A 153 -8.25 14.20 -5.47
C GLU A 153 -7.85 12.73 -5.32
N THR A 154 -6.63 12.52 -4.83
CA THR A 154 -6.16 11.17 -4.49
C THR A 154 -6.74 10.73 -3.15
N VAL A 155 -7.73 9.83 -3.19
CA VAL A 155 -8.32 9.24 -1.99
C VAL A 155 -7.58 7.96 -1.59
N ARG A 156 -7.30 7.81 -0.30
CA ARG A 156 -6.76 6.58 0.28
C ARG A 156 -7.83 5.86 1.07
N VAL A 157 -8.05 4.58 0.75
CA VAL A 157 -8.98 3.70 1.46
C VAL A 157 -8.20 2.60 2.15
N HIS A 158 -8.41 2.42 3.46
CA HIS A 158 -7.87 1.30 4.21
C HIS A 158 -9.03 0.46 4.75
N THR A 159 -9.00 -0.85 4.49
CA THR A 159 -9.99 -1.79 5.05
C THR A 159 -9.27 -2.80 5.92
N HIS A 160 -9.63 -2.89 7.21
CA HIS A 160 -9.07 -3.87 8.14
C HIS A 160 -10.19 -4.79 8.63
N VAL A 161 -10.00 -6.10 8.48
CA VAL A 161 -10.89 -7.12 9.06
C VAL A 161 -10.03 -8.02 9.92
N PHE A 162 -10.29 -8.06 11.22
CA PHE A 162 -9.54 -8.85 12.18
C PHE A 162 -10.47 -9.38 13.28
N PRO A 163 -10.20 -10.58 13.82
CA PRO A 163 -10.89 -11.03 15.02
C PRO A 163 -10.48 -10.15 16.21
N SER A 164 -11.43 -9.83 17.07
CA SER A 164 -11.17 -9.17 18.35
C SER A 164 -11.66 -10.05 19.50
N GLN A 165 -10.99 -9.95 20.64
CA GLN A 165 -11.52 -10.51 21.89
C GLN A 165 -12.53 -9.50 22.43
N THR A 166 -13.81 -9.88 22.47
CA THR A 166 -14.78 -9.17 23.30
C THR A 166 -14.52 -9.59 24.74
N THR A 167 -13.97 -8.68 25.56
CA THR A 167 -13.97 -8.88 27.02
C THR A 167 -15.42 -9.10 27.46
N PRO A 168 -15.72 -10.16 28.22
CA PRO A 168 -17.08 -10.42 28.69
C PRO A 168 -17.59 -9.34 29.65
#